data_AF-A0A955GCI4-F1
#
_entry.id   AF-A0A955GCI4-F1
#
_cell.length_a   1.000
_cell.length_b   1.000
_cell.length_c   1.000
_cell.angle_alpha   90.00
_cell.angle_beta   90.00
_cell.angle_gamma   90.00
#
_symmetry.space_group_name_H-M   'P 1'
#
loop_
_entity.id
_entity.type
_entity.pdbx_description
1 polymer ?
#
loop_
_entity_poly.entity_id
_entity_poly.type
_entity_poly.pdbx_seq_one_letter_code
_entity_poly.pdbx_strand_id
1 'polypeptide(L)'
;MKDAPFKSFGIKLKQIRSHAKETLVDVSGAVETDVTLLEKLEAGTHQPSEDLVLLLISHFALKEDEALRLWELAGYNLEKTGTSSINTDDSEQSVQKAYVTAGDVRILYTDMVHVKSNRHGVVINFLQSLGSDDHTMAVARVGMSHAHAQSLLEVLQQTLNATNKQQKLLDTNDSSNKS
;
A
#
# COMPACT_ATOMS: atom_id res chain seq x y z
N MET A 1 -22.52 -17.89 -21.37
CA MET A 1 -21.83 -17.95 -20.06
C MET A 1 -21.23 -16.58 -19.83
N LYS A 2 -21.57 -15.89 -18.72
CA LYS A 2 -20.96 -14.58 -18.42
C LYS A 2 -19.51 -14.84 -18.02
N ASP A 3 -18.55 -14.33 -18.79
CA ASP A 3 -17.15 -14.38 -18.40
C ASP A 3 -16.96 -13.71 -17.04
N ALA A 4 -16.22 -14.37 -16.15
CA ALA A 4 -15.98 -13.83 -14.82
C ALA A 4 -15.10 -12.57 -14.94
N PRO A 5 -15.47 -11.43 -14.33
CA PRO A 5 -14.87 -10.12 -14.62
C PRO A 5 -13.38 -10.05 -14.27
N PHE A 6 -12.91 -10.87 -13.31
CA PHE A 6 -11.51 -10.89 -12.86
C PHE A 6 -10.81 -12.21 -13.22
N LYS A 7 -11.30 -12.92 -14.24
CA LYS A 7 -10.75 -14.22 -14.67
C LYS A 7 -9.25 -14.15 -14.99
N SER A 8 -8.80 -13.07 -15.63
CA SER A 8 -7.39 -12.87 -15.97
C SER A 8 -6.50 -12.75 -14.73
N PHE A 9 -6.96 -12.03 -13.70
CA PHE A 9 -6.30 -11.97 -12.39
C PHE A 9 -6.24 -13.35 -11.75
N GLY A 10 -7.38 -14.03 -11.67
CA GLY A 10 -7.47 -15.35 -11.03
C GLY A 10 -6.54 -16.39 -11.67
N ILE A 11 -6.45 -16.40 -13.01
CA ILE A 11 -5.52 -17.25 -13.76
C ILE A 11 -4.07 -16.91 -13.42
N LYS A 12 -3.68 -15.63 -13.46
CA LYS A 12 -2.29 -15.22 -13.17
C LYS A 12 -1.92 -15.53 -11.72
N LEU A 13 -2.82 -15.28 -10.76
CA LEU A 13 -2.62 -15.63 -9.35
C LEU A 13 -2.39 -17.13 -9.16
N LYS A 14 -3.24 -17.96 -9.78
CA LYS A 14 -3.11 -19.42 -9.75
C LYS A 14 -1.79 -19.90 -10.37
N GLN A 15 -1.34 -19.27 -11.45
CA GLN A 15 -0.05 -19.57 -12.08
C GLN A 15 1.12 -19.25 -11.14
N ILE A 16 1.12 -18.06 -10.53
CA ILE A 16 2.16 -17.64 -9.56
C ILE A 16 2.22 -18.64 -8.41
N ARG A 17 1.06 -18.93 -7.79
CA ARG A 17 0.98 -19.87 -6.67
C ARG A 17 1.46 -21.27 -7.04
N SER A 18 1.04 -21.78 -8.20
CA SER A 18 1.44 -23.12 -8.67
C SER A 18 2.93 -23.19 -8.98
N HIS A 19 3.52 -22.11 -9.52
CA HIS A 19 4.96 -22.01 -9.75
C HIS A 19 5.75 -21.98 -8.43
N ALA A 20 5.22 -21.31 -7.41
CA ALA A 20 5.76 -21.32 -6.05
C ALA A 20 5.55 -22.67 -5.32
N LYS A 21 4.77 -23.60 -5.91
CA LYS A 21 4.37 -24.89 -5.31
C LYS A 21 3.62 -24.74 -3.99
N GLU A 22 2.89 -23.64 -3.82
CA GLU A 22 2.09 -23.39 -2.62
C GLU A 22 0.63 -23.80 -2.81
N THR A 23 0.01 -24.31 -1.75
CA THR A 23 -1.43 -24.58 -1.72
C THR A 23 -2.21 -23.31 -1.39
N LEU A 24 -3.53 -23.33 -1.59
CA LEU A 24 -4.37 -22.21 -1.17
C LEU A 24 -4.29 -21.97 0.35
N VAL A 25 -4.12 -23.03 1.14
CA VAL A 25 -3.98 -22.94 2.60
C VAL A 25 -2.67 -22.23 2.97
N ASP A 26 -1.57 -22.56 2.30
CA ASP A 26 -0.27 -21.92 2.56
C ASP A 26 -0.32 -20.41 2.30
N VAL A 27 -0.88 -20.03 1.15
CA VAL A 27 -1.04 -18.61 0.78
C VAL A 27 -2.00 -17.91 1.72
N SER A 28 -3.12 -18.56 2.09
CA SER A 28 -4.10 -17.97 3.00
C SER A 28 -3.51 -17.61 4.37
N GLY A 29 -2.65 -18.49 4.90
CA GLY A 29 -1.92 -18.22 6.14
C GLY A 29 -0.85 -17.15 5.98
N ALA A 30 -0.22 -17.06 4.81
CA ALA A 30 0.82 -16.08 4.51
C ALA A 30 0.31 -14.63 4.44
N VAL A 31 -0.88 -14.46 3.87
CA VAL A 31 -1.50 -13.14 3.64
C VAL A 31 -2.69 -12.87 4.56
N GLU A 32 -2.85 -13.70 5.60
CA GLU A 32 -3.88 -13.57 6.65
C GLU A 32 -5.29 -13.39 6.07
N THR A 33 -5.66 -14.27 5.14
CA THR A 33 -6.96 -14.23 4.46
C THR A 33 -7.67 -15.57 4.49
N ASP A 34 -8.94 -15.58 4.10
CA ASP A 34 -9.74 -16.80 4.06
C ASP A 34 -9.46 -17.62 2.80
N VAL A 35 -9.34 -18.95 2.94
CA VAL A 35 -9.13 -19.88 1.82
C VAL A 35 -10.24 -19.79 0.78
N THR A 36 -11.50 -19.67 1.23
CA THR A 36 -12.66 -19.56 0.33
C THR A 36 -12.66 -18.24 -0.45
N LEU A 37 -12.05 -17.18 0.10
CA LEU A 37 -11.84 -15.94 -0.64
C LEU A 37 -10.82 -16.17 -1.76
N LEU A 38 -9.67 -16.79 -1.47
CA LEU A 38 -8.66 -17.10 -2.50
C LEU A 38 -9.22 -17.99 -3.61
N GLU A 39 -10.09 -18.95 -3.30
CA GLU A 39 -10.79 -19.76 -4.31
C GLU A 39 -11.65 -18.90 -5.23
N LYS A 40 -12.44 -17.99 -4.67
CA LYS A 40 -13.29 -17.05 -5.44
C LYS A 40 -12.46 -16.10 -6.31
N LEU A 41 -11.31 -15.68 -5.81
CA LEU A 41 -10.34 -14.84 -6.53
C LEU A 41 -9.68 -15.60 -7.69
N GLU A 42 -9.20 -16.83 -7.48
CA GLU A 42 -8.66 -17.66 -8.55
C GLU A 42 -9.71 -18.04 -9.60
N ALA A 43 -10.98 -18.17 -9.20
CA ALA A 43 -12.11 -18.34 -10.11
C ALA A 43 -12.46 -17.04 -10.88
N GLY A 44 -11.89 -15.89 -10.49
CA GLY A 44 -12.14 -14.59 -11.12
C GLY A 44 -13.52 -13.99 -10.83
N THR A 45 -14.22 -14.51 -9.82
CA THR A 45 -15.59 -14.10 -9.49
C THR A 45 -15.65 -12.87 -8.61
N HIS A 46 -14.56 -12.55 -7.92
CA HIS A 46 -14.46 -11.45 -6.97
C HIS A 46 -13.24 -10.59 -7.28
N GLN A 47 -13.35 -9.29 -7.03
CA GLN A 47 -12.22 -8.39 -7.05
C GLN A 47 -11.43 -8.56 -5.74
N PRO A 48 -10.10 -8.72 -5.78
CA PRO A 48 -9.29 -8.67 -4.57
C PRO A 48 -9.24 -7.23 -4.06
N SER A 49 -9.11 -6.99 -2.75
CA SER A 49 -8.82 -5.65 -2.21
C SER A 49 -7.38 -5.23 -2.50
N GLU A 50 -7.10 -3.94 -2.62
CA GLU A 50 -5.75 -3.37 -2.82
C GLU A 50 -4.72 -3.91 -1.81
N ASP A 51 -5.06 -3.91 -0.52
CA ASP A 51 -4.21 -4.46 0.55
C ASP A 51 -3.82 -5.92 0.28
N LEU A 52 -4.79 -6.74 -0.12
CA LEU A 52 -4.57 -8.16 -0.40
C LEU A 52 -3.67 -8.34 -1.62
N VAL A 53 -3.82 -7.53 -2.66
CA VAL A 53 -2.93 -7.58 -3.82
C VAL A 53 -1.50 -7.20 -3.43
N LEU A 54 -1.30 -6.17 -2.60
CA LEU A 54 0.02 -5.80 -2.08
C LEU A 54 0.64 -6.92 -1.24
N LEU A 55 -0.16 -7.57 -0.37
CA LEU A 55 0.31 -8.69 0.43
C LEU A 55 0.71 -9.88 -0.45
N LEU A 56 -0.04 -10.16 -1.52
CA LEU A 56 0.30 -11.21 -2.50
C LEU A 56 1.58 -10.89 -3.28
N ILE A 57 1.74 -9.63 -3.72
CA ILE A 57 2.97 -9.15 -4.39
C ILE A 57 4.18 -9.33 -3.47
N SER A 58 4.05 -8.91 -2.20
CA SER A 58 5.10 -9.04 -1.19
C SER A 58 5.40 -10.51 -0.87
N HIS A 59 4.37 -11.32 -0.69
CA HIS A 59 4.49 -12.74 -0.35
C HIS A 59 5.23 -13.54 -1.42
N PHE A 60 4.88 -13.34 -2.70
CA PHE A 60 5.54 -14.01 -3.82
C PHE A 60 6.82 -13.33 -4.30
N ALA A 61 7.22 -12.22 -3.65
CA ALA A 61 8.36 -11.41 -4.04
C ALA A 61 8.37 -11.09 -5.55
N LEU A 62 7.22 -10.68 -6.08
CA LEU A 62 7.06 -10.40 -7.50
C LEU A 62 7.95 -9.23 -7.91
N LYS A 63 8.62 -9.39 -9.06
CA LYS A 63 9.38 -8.30 -9.68
C LYS A 63 8.42 -7.19 -10.11
N GLU A 64 8.94 -5.98 -10.22
CA GLU A 64 8.19 -4.76 -10.52
C GLU A 64 7.21 -4.94 -11.69
N ASP A 65 7.67 -5.43 -12.83
CA ASP A 65 6.82 -5.68 -14.02
C ASP A 65 5.67 -6.66 -13.75
N GLU A 66 5.93 -7.71 -12.97
CA GLU A 66 4.92 -8.72 -12.64
C GLU A 66 3.94 -8.23 -11.57
N ALA A 67 4.44 -7.42 -10.63
CA ALA A 67 3.64 -6.78 -9.60
C ALA A 67 2.66 -5.77 -10.22
N LEU A 68 3.14 -4.92 -11.13
CA LEU A 68 2.33 -3.97 -11.90
C LEU A 68 1.25 -4.70 -12.69
N ARG A 69 1.64 -5.74 -13.43
CA ARG A 69 0.68 -6.52 -14.20
C ARG A 69 -0.37 -7.19 -13.32
N LEU A 70 0.00 -7.73 -12.16
CA LEU A 70 -0.96 -8.34 -11.24
C LEU A 70 -1.93 -7.28 -10.64
N TRP A 71 -1.41 -6.08 -10.36
CA TRP A 71 -2.17 -4.93 -9.90
C TRP A 71 -3.23 -4.46 -10.91
N GLU A 72 -2.83 -4.31 -12.17
CA GLU A 72 -3.74 -3.93 -13.26
C GLU A 72 -4.82 -4.98 -13.49
N LEU A 73 -4.44 -6.26 -13.48
CA LEU A 73 -5.39 -7.37 -13.63
C LEU A 73 -6.43 -7.40 -12.51
N ALA A 74 -6.08 -6.95 -11.31
CA ALA A 74 -7.01 -6.79 -10.19
C ALA A 74 -8.00 -5.61 -10.38
N GLY A 75 -7.87 -4.85 -11.46
CA GLY A 75 -8.73 -3.72 -11.79
C GLY A 75 -8.26 -2.40 -11.18
N TYR A 76 -7.02 -2.33 -10.70
CA TYR A 76 -6.44 -1.12 -10.12
C TYR A 76 -5.55 -0.41 -11.14
N ASN A 77 -5.96 0.81 -11.51
CA ASN A 77 -5.19 1.63 -12.44
C ASN A 77 -4.16 2.47 -11.67
N LEU A 78 -2.88 2.31 -12.01
CA LEU A 78 -1.77 3.07 -11.42
C LEU A 78 -1.97 4.58 -11.53
N GLU A 79 -2.63 5.06 -12.58
CA GLU A 79 -2.91 6.49 -12.79
C GLU A 79 -3.83 7.09 -11.71
N LYS A 80 -4.60 6.27 -11.00
CA LYS A 80 -5.44 6.70 -9.87
C LYS A 80 -4.75 6.57 -8.50
N THR A 81 -3.69 5.76 -8.40
CA THR A 81 -2.97 5.47 -7.15
C THR A 81 -1.65 6.25 -6.98
N GLY A 82 -1.29 7.14 -7.90
CA GLY A 82 -0.19 8.10 -7.71
C GLY A 82 1.23 7.51 -7.72
N THR A 83 1.40 6.25 -8.10
CA THR A 83 2.69 5.54 -8.14
C THR A 83 3.28 5.46 -9.55
N SER A 84 3.01 6.45 -10.41
CA SER A 84 3.60 6.52 -11.75
C SER A 84 4.97 7.19 -11.67
N SER A 85 6.03 6.39 -11.63
CA SER A 85 7.36 6.81 -12.07
C SER A 85 8.20 5.58 -12.40
N ILE A 86 8.17 5.15 -13.65
CA ILE A 86 9.36 4.86 -14.47
C ILE A 86 8.90 4.69 -15.92
N ASN A 87 9.26 5.69 -16.72
CA ASN A 87 9.25 5.83 -18.18
C ASN A 87 8.79 4.61 -19.01
N THR A 88 7.68 4.79 -19.74
CA THR A 88 7.62 4.31 -21.12
C THR A 88 6.86 5.33 -21.95
N ASP A 89 7.53 5.75 -23.01
CA ASP A 89 7.06 6.71 -24.00
C ASP A 89 5.94 6.09 -24.85
N ASP A 90 5.11 6.98 -25.39
CA ASP A 90 4.21 6.77 -26.53
C ASP A 90 2.88 6.01 -26.32
N SER A 91 1.78 6.77 -26.22
CA SER A 91 0.76 6.82 -27.29
C SER A 91 -0.49 7.60 -26.87
N GLU A 92 -0.98 8.38 -27.83
CA GLU A 92 -2.04 9.35 -27.75
C GLU A 92 -3.41 8.72 -27.43
N GLN A 93 -4.10 9.23 -26.40
CA GLN A 93 -5.55 9.47 -26.47
C GLN A 93 -6.01 10.47 -25.41
N SER A 94 -6.70 11.49 -25.92
CA SER A 94 -7.19 12.67 -25.21
C SER A 94 -8.43 12.35 -24.39
N VAL A 95 -8.25 12.16 -23.08
CA VAL A 95 -9.31 12.38 -22.09
C VAL A 95 -8.76 13.35 -21.05
N GLN A 96 -9.57 14.36 -20.74
CA GLN A 96 -9.19 15.57 -20.00
C GLN A 96 -8.27 15.30 -18.82
N LYS A 97 -6.96 15.56 -19.03
CA LYS A 97 -5.92 15.57 -18.02
C LYS A 97 -6.22 16.71 -17.04
N ALA A 98 -6.73 16.38 -15.86
CA ALA A 98 -6.43 17.17 -14.68
C ALA A 98 -4.92 17.03 -14.45
N TYR A 99 -4.13 17.98 -14.96
CA TYR A 99 -2.70 18.04 -14.74
C TYR A 99 -2.46 18.18 -13.23
N VAL A 100 -2.16 17.07 -12.55
CA VAL A 100 -1.39 17.13 -11.31
C VAL A 100 0.05 17.28 -11.77
N THR A 101 0.52 18.52 -11.79
CA THR A 101 1.91 18.86 -12.07
C THR A 101 2.79 18.07 -11.09
N ALA A 102 3.82 17.40 -11.61
CA ALA A 102 4.79 16.56 -10.89
C ALA A 102 5.72 17.36 -9.94
N GLY A 103 5.14 18.20 -9.09
CA GLY A 103 5.87 19.04 -8.14
C GLY A 103 5.09 19.32 -6.86
N ASP A 104 3.87 18.80 -6.70
CA ASP A 104 3.08 19.04 -5.51
C ASP A 104 3.27 17.88 -4.52
N VAL A 105 4.40 17.91 -3.80
CA VAL A 105 4.56 17.15 -2.54
C VAL A 105 3.58 17.77 -1.55
N ARG A 106 2.29 17.51 -1.73
CA ARG A 106 1.27 17.96 -0.79
C ARG A 106 1.47 17.16 0.47
N ILE A 107 1.92 17.85 1.52
CA ILE A 107 1.89 17.31 2.88
C ILE A 107 0.42 17.19 3.25
N LEU A 108 -0.13 15.98 3.08
CA LEU A 108 -1.46 15.65 3.54
C LEU A 108 -1.37 15.24 5.00
N TYR A 109 -2.12 15.93 5.86
CA TYR A 109 -2.24 15.54 7.26
C TYR A 109 -3.12 14.30 7.34
N THR A 110 -2.57 13.28 7.99
CA THR A 110 -3.21 11.98 8.16
C THR A 110 -3.90 11.96 9.51
N ASP A 111 -5.16 11.53 9.53
CA ASP A 111 -5.91 11.43 10.79
C ASP A 111 -5.67 10.07 11.45
N MET A 112 -5.45 9.04 10.65
CA MET A 112 -5.35 7.66 11.10
C MET A 112 -4.21 6.90 10.41
N VAL A 113 -3.61 5.97 11.14
CA VAL A 113 -2.61 5.04 10.62
C VAL A 113 -3.05 3.62 10.92
N HIS A 114 -3.14 2.79 9.89
CA HIS A 114 -3.42 1.36 10.02
C HIS A 114 -2.18 0.58 9.60
N VAL A 115 -1.63 -0.20 10.53
CA VAL A 115 -0.48 -1.07 10.28
C VAL A 115 -0.94 -2.53 10.20
N LYS A 116 -0.60 -3.21 9.11
CA LYS A 116 -0.72 -4.68 8.99
C LYS A 116 0.66 -5.29 8.88
N SER A 117 0.89 -6.41 9.55
CA SER A 117 2.16 -7.12 9.50
C SER A 117 1.94 -8.60 9.27
N ASN A 118 2.75 -9.20 8.41
CA ASN A 118 2.76 -10.64 8.16
C ASN A 118 4.21 -11.17 8.17
N ARG A 119 4.41 -12.45 7.84
CA ARG A 119 5.75 -13.06 7.79
C ARG A 119 6.71 -12.43 6.77
N HIS A 120 6.20 -11.67 5.80
CA HIS A 120 6.98 -11.06 4.72
C HIS A 120 7.35 -9.60 4.99
N GLY A 121 6.57 -8.90 5.81
CA GLY A 121 6.87 -7.52 6.16
C GLY A 121 5.71 -6.80 6.84
N VAL A 122 5.69 -5.49 6.62
CA VAL A 122 4.77 -4.54 7.23
C VAL A 122 4.23 -3.63 6.13
N VAL A 123 2.92 -3.39 6.15
CA VAL A 123 2.26 -2.39 5.33
C VAL A 123 1.64 -1.34 6.27
N ILE A 124 1.99 -0.08 6.04
CA ILE A 124 1.45 1.07 6.76
C ILE A 124 0.55 1.86 5.82
N ASN A 125 -0.72 1.95 6.17
CA ASN A 125 -1.73 2.74 5.49
C ASN A 125 -1.94 4.03 6.28
N PHE A 126 -1.68 5.16 5.63
CA PHE A 126 -1.99 6.49 6.13
C PHE A 126 -3.33 6.92 5.55
N LEU A 127 -4.31 7.14 6.43
CA LEU A 127 -5.70 7.40 6.09
C LEU A 127 -6.08 8.83 6.47
N GLN A 128 -6.90 9.46 5.64
CA GLN A 128 -7.52 10.76 5.91
C GLN A 128 -9.05 10.60 5.86
N SER A 129 -9.74 11.19 6.83
CA SER A 129 -11.20 11.21 6.84
C SER A 129 -11.71 12.36 5.96
N LEU A 130 -12.54 12.05 4.96
CA LEU A 130 -13.18 13.07 4.13
C LEU A 130 -14.53 13.49 4.73
N GLY A 131 -14.50 14.40 5.71
CA GLY A 131 -15.70 15.10 6.17
C GLY A 131 -16.82 14.20 6.69
N SER A 132 -18.07 14.65 6.53
CA SER A 132 -19.31 14.15 7.16
C SER A 132 -19.73 12.72 6.80
N ASP A 133 -18.91 11.98 6.07
CA ASP A 133 -19.15 10.61 5.65
C ASP A 133 -18.03 9.72 6.18
N ASP A 134 -18.37 8.54 6.70
CA ASP A 134 -17.47 7.57 7.35
C ASP A 134 -16.47 6.89 6.37
N HIS A 135 -16.22 7.53 5.23
CA HIS A 135 -15.33 7.06 4.19
C HIS A 135 -13.92 7.58 4.45
N THR A 136 -13.07 6.73 5.01
CA THR A 136 -11.63 6.98 5.12
C THR A 136 -10.95 6.66 3.79
N MET A 137 -10.13 7.58 3.28
CA MET A 137 -9.33 7.37 2.07
C MET A 137 -7.85 7.22 2.42
N ALA A 138 -7.17 6.24 1.81
CA ALA A 138 -5.72 6.13 1.93
C ALA A 138 -5.04 7.24 1.14
N VAL A 139 -4.28 8.08 1.85
CA VAL A 139 -3.48 9.16 1.25
C VAL A 139 -2.04 8.74 0.99
N ALA A 140 -1.54 7.73 1.72
CA ALA A 140 -0.27 7.09 1.42
C ALA A 140 -0.28 5.63 1.90
N ARG A 141 0.42 4.76 1.17
CA ARG A 141 0.66 3.36 1.56
C ARG A 141 2.14 3.04 1.43
N VAL A 142 2.71 2.45 2.47
CA VAL A 142 4.13 2.09 2.51
C VAL A 142 4.27 0.63 2.91
N GLY A 143 4.75 -0.20 1.97
CA GLY A 143 5.14 -1.59 2.24
C GLY A 143 6.65 -1.69 2.48
N MET A 144 7.06 -2.43 3.50
CA MET A 144 8.47 -2.60 3.86
C MET A 144 8.73 -3.97 4.49
N SER A 145 9.98 -4.44 4.43
CA SER A 145 10.40 -5.64 5.17
C SER A 145 10.46 -5.35 6.67
N HIS A 146 10.49 -6.41 7.50
CA HIS A 146 10.65 -6.28 8.96
C HIS A 146 11.90 -5.50 9.37
N ALA A 147 13.03 -5.74 8.69
CA ALA A 147 14.28 -5.03 8.97
C ALA A 147 14.15 -3.52 8.69
N HIS A 148 13.54 -3.16 7.56
CA HIS A 148 13.30 -1.75 7.23
C HIS A 148 12.30 -1.10 8.19
N ALA A 149 11.27 -1.82 8.63
CA ALA A 149 10.33 -1.33 9.64
C ALA A 149 11.02 -1.03 10.98
N GLN A 150 11.96 -1.87 11.40
CA GLN A 150 12.76 -1.63 12.60
C GLN A 150 13.66 -0.41 12.47
N SER A 151 14.37 -0.26 11.34
CA SER A 151 15.20 0.93 11.08
C SER A 151 14.36 2.20 11.03
N LEU A 152 13.18 2.15 10.41
CA LEU A 152 12.25 3.28 10.38
C LEU A 152 11.80 3.66 11.79
N LEU A 153 11.42 2.68 12.61
CA LEU A 153 11.02 2.91 14.00
C LEU A 153 12.13 3.58 14.81
N GLU A 154 13.37 3.12 14.65
CA GLU A 154 14.52 3.68 15.36
C GLU A 154 14.76 5.15 14.97
N VAL A 155 14.77 5.46 13.67
CA VAL A 155 14.94 6.82 13.17
C VAL A 155 13.80 7.72 13.67
N LEU A 156 12.54 7.28 13.56
CA LEU A 156 11.39 8.04 14.06
C LEU A 156 11.50 8.33 15.55
N GLN A 157 11.87 7.34 16.35
CA GLN A 157 12.03 7.51 17.80
C GLN A 157 13.16 8.49 18.13
N GLN A 158 14.29 8.41 17.44
CA GLN A 158 15.42 9.33 17.62
C GLN A 158 15.02 10.77 17.26
N THR A 159 14.33 10.97 16.14
CA THR A 159 13.85 12.28 15.70
C THR A 159 12.87 12.89 16.71
N LEU A 160 11.86 12.14 17.16
CA LEU A 160 10.89 12.60 18.15
C LEU A 160 11.56 12.98 19.47
N ASN A 161 12.53 12.17 19.92
CA ASN A 161 13.29 12.46 21.14
C ASN A 161 14.13 13.73 21.03
N ALA A 162 14.74 13.98 19.87
CA ALA A 162 15.49 15.21 19.61
C ALA A 162 14.58 16.44 19.65
N THR A 163 13.41 16.38 19.00
CA THR A 163 12.42 17.46 19.01
C THR A 163 11.90 17.74 20.43
N ASN A 164 11.55 16.71 21.20
CA ASN A 164 11.05 16.87 22.57
C ASN A 164 12.10 17.50 23.50
N LYS A 165 13.39 17.16 23.32
CA LYS A 165 14.48 17.80 24.08
C LYS A 165 14.63 19.28 23.73
N GLN A 166 14.50 19.64 22.45
CA GLN A 166 14.53 21.04 22.01
C GLN A 166 13.34 21.84 22.57
N GLN A 167 12.14 21.28 22.57
CA GLN A 167 10.96 21.92 23.16
C GLN A 167 11.13 22.17 24.66
N LYS A 168 11.61 21.17 25.42
CA LYS A 168 11.90 21.35 26.86
C LYS A 168 12.91 22.46 27.13
N LEU A 169 13.94 22.61 26.30
CA LEU A 169 14.95 23.66 26.45
C LEU A 169 14.37 25.06 26.19
N LEU A 170 13.44 25.18 25.25
CA LEU A 170 12.73 26.42 24.95
C LEU A 170 11.78 26.81 26.11
N ASP A 171 11.04 25.85 26.66
CA ASP A 171 10.12 26.09 27.78
C ASP A 171 10.85 26.49 29.09
N THR A 172 12.05 25.94 29.32
CA THR A 172 12.87 26.32 30.48
C THR A 172 13.47 27.72 30.39
N ASN A 173 13.72 28.25 29.20
CA ASN A 173 14.29 29.59 29.00
C ASN A 173 13.23 30.70 29.08
N ASP A 174 11.98 30.40 28.74
CA ASP A 174 10.87 31.38 28.86
C ASP A 174 10.41 31.56 30.33
N SER A 175 10.70 30.56 31.18
CA SER A 175 10.41 30.58 32.62
C SER A 175 11.40 31.41 33.44
N SER A 176 12.64 31.59 32.94
CA SER A 176 13.72 32.32 33.62
C SER A 176 13.83 33.79 33.22
N ASN A 177 13.08 34.24 32.20
CA ASN A 177 13.04 35.64 31.77
C ASN A 177 11.82 36.43 32.32
N LYS A 178 11.09 35.83 33.27
CA LYS A 178 9.89 36.39 33.91
C LYS A 178 10.03 36.62 35.43
N SER A 179 11.24 36.47 35.98
CA SER A 179 11.56 36.74 37.39
C SER A 179 12.50 37.92 37.55
#